data_AF-A0A3S1J4M8-F1
#
_entry.id   AF-A0A3S1J4M8-F1
#
_cell.length_a   1.000
_cell.length_b   1.000
_cell.length_c   1.000
_cell.angle_alpha   90.00
_cell.angle_beta   90.00
_cell.angle_gamma   90.00
#
_symmetry.space_group_name_H-M   'P 1'
#
loop_
_entity.id
_entity.type
_entity.pdbx_description
1 polymer ?
#
loop_
_entity_poly.entity_id
_entity_poly.type
_entity_poly.pdbx_seq_one_letter_code
_entity_poly.pdbx_strand_id
1 'polypeptide(L)'
;MIDGGEAIRKLALNVVRYTGLAPLAKPFVGGIGAILMLHRVTATPEKPDGVNRHLNIAPEFLDAVIADMKAHGYTFVTLDEAIERIKAGGKGGQFAAITADDAYRDNMTEALPVLEKHGAPVTIYVAPGLINGAADLWWEVVEDIVSARDRLILTTPNGPVTIDCSTPGRKLQAFARLHDYL
;
A
#
# COMPACT_ATOMS: atom_id res chain seq x y z
N MET A 1 8.01 -3.74 -29.47
CA MET A 1 8.91 -4.92 -29.56
C MET A 1 8.90 -5.59 -28.20
N ILE A 2 8.53 -6.86 -28.12
CA ILE A 2 8.62 -7.61 -26.87
C ILE A 2 10.10 -7.91 -26.66
N ASP A 3 10.67 -7.42 -25.57
CA ASP A 3 12.02 -7.78 -25.15
C ASP A 3 12.02 -9.28 -24.81
N GLY A 4 12.73 -10.07 -25.62
CA GLY A 4 12.82 -11.52 -25.44
C GLY A 4 13.44 -11.91 -24.09
N GLY A 5 14.32 -11.08 -23.54
CA GLY A 5 14.88 -11.28 -22.20
C GLY A 5 13.84 -11.10 -21.10
N GLU A 6 12.95 -10.12 -21.25
CA GLU A 6 11.84 -9.88 -20.33
C GLU A 6 10.82 -11.02 -20.38
N ALA A 7 10.48 -11.51 -21.58
CA ALA A 7 9.57 -12.63 -21.76
C ALA A 7 10.08 -13.92 -21.10
N ILE A 8 11.37 -14.24 -21.28
CA ILE A 8 12.01 -15.41 -20.66
C ILE A 8 12.04 -15.27 -19.13
N ARG A 9 12.38 -14.09 -18.61
CA ARG A 9 12.39 -13.84 -17.16
C ARG A 9 10.99 -13.98 -16.55
N LYS A 10 9.95 -13.43 -17.20
CA LYS A 10 8.56 -13.58 -16.76
C LYS A 10 8.11 -15.04 -16.78
N LEU A 11 8.47 -15.79 -17.82
CA LEU A 11 8.17 -17.22 -17.91
C LEU A 11 8.83 -17.99 -16.76
N ALA A 12 10.13 -17.77 -16.51
CA ALA A 12 10.84 -18.43 -15.43
C ALA A 12 10.24 -18.13 -14.04
N LEU A 13 9.91 -16.86 -13.76
CA LEU A 13 9.26 -16.46 -12.52
C LEU A 13 7.86 -17.08 -12.39
N ASN A 14 7.09 -17.15 -13.48
CA ASN A 14 5.77 -17.79 -13.48
C ASN A 14 5.87 -19.30 -13.22
N VAL A 15 6.86 -19.98 -13.83
CA VAL A 15 7.10 -21.40 -13.54
C VAL A 15 7.39 -21.59 -12.05
N VAL A 16 8.34 -20.84 -11.49
CA VAL A 16 8.68 -20.91 -10.05
C VAL A 16 7.46 -20.63 -9.16
N ARG A 17 6.58 -19.70 -9.56
CA ARG A 17 5.33 -19.39 -8.87
C ARG A 17 4.33 -20.54 -8.92
N TYR A 18 4.01 -21.04 -10.11
CA TYR A 18 2.96 -22.05 -10.29
C TYR A 18 3.38 -23.45 -9.83
N THR A 19 4.68 -23.76 -9.79
CA THR A 19 5.17 -25.04 -9.28
C THR A 19 5.37 -25.06 -7.77
N GLY A 20 5.28 -23.91 -7.10
CA GLY A 20 5.58 -23.79 -5.67
C GLY A 20 7.07 -23.98 -5.34
N LEU A 21 7.96 -23.89 -6.32
CA LEU A 21 9.41 -24.01 -6.10
C LEU A 21 10.05 -22.73 -5.53
N ALA A 22 9.29 -21.64 -5.39
CA ALA A 22 9.75 -20.37 -4.84
C ALA A 22 10.49 -20.50 -3.48
N PRO A 23 10.04 -21.32 -2.51
CA PRO A 23 10.73 -21.48 -1.23
C PRO A 23 12.15 -22.07 -1.39
N LEU A 24 12.42 -22.84 -2.43
CA LEU A 24 13.76 -23.40 -2.68
C LEU A 24 14.77 -22.34 -3.12
N ALA A 25 14.29 -21.23 -3.71
CA ALA A 25 15.13 -20.11 -4.09
C ALA A 25 15.41 -19.15 -2.91
N LYS A 26 14.71 -19.30 -1.78
CA LYS A 26 14.82 -18.42 -0.60
C LYS A 26 16.27 -18.19 -0.11
N PRO A 27 17.19 -19.18 -0.09
CA PRO A 27 18.58 -18.95 0.31
C PRO A 27 19.34 -17.97 -0.62
N PHE A 28 18.91 -17.84 -1.87
CA PHE A 28 19.58 -17.02 -2.89
C PHE A 28 18.92 -15.65 -3.09
N VAL A 29 17.60 -15.56 -2.91
CA VAL A 29 16.81 -14.36 -3.21
C VAL A 29 15.90 -13.87 -2.09
N GLY A 30 15.91 -14.52 -0.92
CA GLY A 30 14.96 -14.28 0.17
C GLY A 30 15.19 -13.01 0.99
N GLY A 31 16.28 -12.28 0.73
CA GLY A 31 16.64 -11.07 1.46
C GLY A 31 16.88 -11.29 2.96
N ILE A 32 16.96 -10.19 3.71
CA ILE A 32 17.25 -10.19 5.15
C ILE A 32 16.03 -9.82 6.02
N GLY A 33 14.94 -9.34 5.41
CA GLY A 33 13.74 -8.90 6.10
C GLY A 33 12.77 -8.16 5.19
N ALA A 34 11.73 -7.56 5.77
CA ALA A 34 10.72 -6.77 5.09
C ALA A 34 10.32 -5.52 5.91
N ILE A 35 9.87 -4.48 5.22
CA ILE A 35 9.21 -3.32 5.83
C ILE A 35 7.81 -3.25 5.23
N LEU A 36 6.80 -3.37 6.07
CA LEU A 36 5.38 -3.33 5.68
C LEU A 36 4.86 -1.92 5.94
N MET A 37 4.51 -1.21 4.88
CA MET A 37 3.96 0.14 4.95
C MET A 37 2.43 0.08 4.89
N LEU A 38 1.78 0.64 5.90
CA LEU A 38 0.34 0.78 6.02
C LEU A 38 -0.07 2.23 5.78
N HIS A 39 -1.32 2.45 5.41
CA HIS A 39 -1.96 3.77 5.46
C HIS A 39 -3.18 3.68 6.35
N ARG A 40 -4.28 3.08 5.84
CA ARG A 40 -5.51 2.86 6.61
C ARG A 40 -5.72 1.38 6.92
N VAL A 41 -6.13 1.10 8.15
CA VAL A 41 -6.53 -0.24 8.60
C VAL A 41 -7.96 -0.13 9.13
N THR A 42 -8.95 -0.47 8.31
CA THR A 42 -10.35 -0.31 8.69
C THR A 42 -11.25 -1.39 8.09
N ALA A 43 -12.19 -1.89 8.90
CA ALA A 43 -13.24 -2.80 8.45
C ALA A 43 -14.35 -2.06 7.68
N THR A 44 -14.43 -0.74 7.82
CA THR A 44 -15.49 0.10 7.22
C THR A 44 -14.89 1.26 6.43
N PRO A 45 -14.26 1.00 5.28
CA PRO A 45 -13.71 2.07 4.45
C PRO A 45 -14.82 2.98 3.94
N GLU A 46 -14.61 4.30 4.00
CA GLU A 46 -15.59 5.31 3.54
C GLU A 46 -15.90 5.18 2.04
N LYS A 47 -14.88 4.83 1.24
CA LYS A 47 -14.96 4.67 -0.22
C LYS A 47 -14.48 3.25 -0.60
N PRO A 48 -15.29 2.19 -0.37
CA PRO A 48 -14.87 0.80 -0.60
C PRO A 48 -14.50 0.53 -2.07
N ASP A 49 -15.24 1.15 -2.99
CA ASP A 49 -15.01 1.06 -4.44
C ASP A 49 -14.23 2.27 -4.98
N GLY A 50 -13.62 3.05 -4.08
CA GLY A 50 -12.82 4.23 -4.41
C GLY A 50 -11.57 3.89 -5.21
N VAL A 51 -11.05 4.88 -5.93
CA VAL A 51 -9.79 4.74 -6.70
C VAL A 51 -8.59 4.59 -5.75
N ASN A 52 -8.68 5.18 -4.56
CA ASN A 52 -7.68 5.08 -3.49
C ASN A 52 -7.92 3.90 -2.54
N ARG A 53 -8.85 2.99 -2.85
CA ARG A 53 -9.14 1.81 -2.00
C ARG A 53 -7.91 0.95 -1.72
N HIS A 54 -6.90 0.99 -2.59
CA HIS A 54 -5.64 0.28 -2.45
C HIS A 54 -4.81 0.71 -1.23
N LEU A 55 -5.11 1.87 -0.63
CA LEU A 55 -4.50 2.37 0.61
C LEU A 55 -5.17 1.82 1.88
N ASN A 56 -6.19 0.96 1.73
CA ASN A 56 -6.97 0.41 2.84
C ASN A 56 -6.77 -1.10 2.93
N ILE A 57 -6.58 -1.60 4.16
CA ILE A 57 -6.69 -3.02 4.47
C ILE A 57 -7.67 -3.24 5.63
N ALA A 58 -8.25 -4.43 5.71
CA ALA A 58 -9.08 -4.83 6.84
C ALA A 58 -8.20 -5.26 8.04
N PRO A 59 -8.65 -5.06 9.30
CA PRO A 59 -7.94 -5.54 10.48
C PRO A 59 -7.68 -7.05 10.45
N GLU A 60 -8.64 -7.84 9.94
CA GLU A 60 -8.50 -9.29 9.80
C GLU A 60 -7.43 -9.68 8.79
N PHE A 61 -7.24 -8.85 7.76
CA PHE A 61 -6.15 -9.06 6.79
C PHE A 61 -4.79 -8.77 7.44
N LEU A 62 -4.68 -7.69 8.23
CA LEU A 62 -3.46 -7.41 8.99
C LEU A 62 -3.13 -8.56 9.96
N ASP A 63 -4.13 -9.07 10.67
CA ASP A 63 -3.97 -10.22 11.58
C ASP A 63 -3.43 -11.45 10.85
N ALA A 64 -4.02 -11.78 9.69
CA ALA A 64 -3.61 -12.91 8.87
C ALA A 64 -2.18 -12.74 8.32
N VAL A 65 -1.82 -11.54 7.85
CA VAL A 65 -0.46 -11.26 7.33
C VAL A 65 0.59 -11.42 8.43
N ILE A 66 0.36 -10.85 9.62
CA ILE A 66 1.32 -10.96 10.73
C ILE A 66 1.46 -12.43 11.19
N ALA A 67 0.34 -13.14 11.32
CA ALA A 67 0.33 -14.55 11.69
C ALA A 67 1.10 -15.41 10.67
N ASP A 68 0.84 -15.23 9.38
CA ASP A 68 1.51 -15.95 8.30
C ASP A 68 3.02 -15.68 8.27
N MET A 69 3.43 -14.41 8.40
CA MET A 69 4.85 -14.07 8.41
C MET A 69 5.58 -14.68 9.61
N LYS A 70 4.97 -14.67 10.80
CA LYS A 70 5.53 -15.34 11.98
C LYS A 70 5.66 -16.84 11.78
N ALA A 71 4.65 -17.49 11.20
CA ALA A 71 4.71 -18.92 10.87
C ALA A 71 5.87 -19.23 9.89
N HIS A 72 6.26 -18.27 9.06
CA HIS A 72 7.40 -18.36 8.15
C HIS A 72 8.75 -17.89 8.75
N GLY A 73 8.81 -17.64 10.06
CA GLY A 73 10.03 -17.34 10.79
C GLY A 73 10.42 -15.87 10.88
N TYR A 74 9.52 -14.94 10.53
CA TYR A 74 9.76 -13.52 10.71
C TYR A 74 9.61 -13.09 12.17
N THR A 75 10.57 -12.31 12.65
CA THR A 75 10.45 -11.60 13.93
C THR A 75 10.01 -10.16 13.66
N PHE A 76 8.90 -9.74 14.27
CA PHE A 76 8.45 -8.34 14.19
C PHE A 76 9.26 -7.47 15.14
N VAL A 77 9.88 -6.41 14.62
CA VAL A 77 10.83 -5.55 15.34
C VAL A 77 10.54 -4.08 15.09
N THR A 78 11.03 -3.21 15.98
CA THR A 78 10.98 -1.76 15.77
C THR A 78 11.80 -1.37 14.54
N LEU A 79 11.51 -0.21 13.97
CA LEU A 79 12.30 0.29 12.84
C LEU A 79 13.78 0.52 13.20
N ASP A 80 14.08 0.94 14.44
CA ASP A 80 15.44 1.10 14.94
C ASP A 80 16.21 -0.24 14.94
N GLU A 81 15.59 -1.30 15.45
CA GLU A 81 16.17 -2.65 15.44
C GLU A 81 16.33 -3.18 14.01
N ALA A 82 15.37 -2.91 13.11
CA ALA A 82 15.49 -3.25 11.70
C ALA A 82 16.72 -2.60 11.06
N ILE A 83 16.97 -1.32 11.34
CA ILE A 83 18.16 -0.59 10.87
C ILE A 83 19.45 -1.24 11.38
N GLU A 84 19.52 -1.60 12.66
CA GLU A 84 20.70 -2.26 13.23
C GLU A 84 20.94 -3.64 12.60
N ARG A 85 19.88 -4.43 12.36
CA ARG A 85 20.00 -5.71 11.64
C ARG A 85 20.48 -5.54 10.20
N ILE A 86 20.00 -4.52 9.50
CA ILE A 86 20.46 -4.19 8.15
C ILE A 86 21.96 -3.87 8.17
N LYS A 87 22.41 -2.98 9.07
CA LYS A 87 23.83 -2.63 9.23
C LYS A 87 24.70 -3.84 9.57
N ALA A 88 24.16 -4.77 10.37
CA ALA A 88 24.85 -5.99 10.75
C ALA A 88 24.88 -7.08 9.66
N GLY A 89 24.31 -6.82 8.47
CA GLY A 89 24.26 -7.76 7.34
C GLY A 89 23.17 -8.83 7.48
N GLY A 90 22.07 -8.53 8.17
CA GLY A 90 20.96 -9.47 8.37
C GLY A 90 21.20 -10.51 9.47
N LYS A 91 22.16 -10.27 10.38
CA LYS A 91 22.34 -11.10 11.58
C LYS A 91 21.08 -11.02 12.44
N GLY A 92 20.64 -12.16 13.00
CA GLY A 92 19.44 -12.24 13.85
C GLY A 92 18.18 -12.80 13.18
N GLY A 93 18.31 -13.32 11.95
CA GLY A 93 17.21 -13.96 11.22
C GLY A 93 16.30 -12.97 10.50
N GLN A 94 15.31 -13.49 9.77
CA GLN A 94 14.37 -12.66 9.03
C GLN A 94 13.55 -11.79 9.98
N PHE A 95 13.49 -10.50 9.68
CA PHE A 95 12.71 -9.53 10.45
C PHE A 95 11.62 -8.88 9.60
N ALA A 96 10.59 -8.38 10.26
CA ALA A 96 9.59 -7.49 9.68
C ALA A 96 9.45 -6.24 10.55
N ALA A 97 9.43 -5.06 9.95
CA ALA A 97 9.02 -3.83 10.61
C ALA A 97 7.71 -3.34 10.01
N ILE A 98 6.84 -2.76 10.82
CA ILE A 98 5.58 -2.16 10.36
C ILE A 98 5.70 -0.65 10.49
N THR A 99 5.39 0.06 9.41
CA THR A 99 5.22 1.51 9.41
C THR A 99 3.78 1.85 9.03
N ALA A 100 3.27 2.97 9.52
CA ALA A 100 2.04 3.54 8.99
C ALA A 100 2.22 5.04 8.75
N ASP A 101 1.74 5.49 7.59
CA ASP A 101 1.88 6.86 7.15
C ASP A 101 0.61 7.67 7.49
N ASP A 102 0.73 8.99 7.47
CA ASP A 102 -0.33 9.99 7.62
C ASP A 102 -1.03 10.08 8.98
N ALA A 103 -0.78 9.13 9.89
CA ALA A 103 -1.39 9.06 11.22
C ALA A 103 -2.93 9.02 11.20
N TYR A 104 -3.49 8.16 10.35
CA TYR A 104 -4.92 7.89 10.33
C TYR A 104 -5.43 7.41 11.70
N ARG A 105 -6.63 7.88 12.07
CA ARG A 105 -7.29 7.49 13.33
C ARG A 105 -7.44 5.97 13.45
N ASP A 106 -7.72 5.30 12.34
CA ASP A 106 -7.91 3.86 12.29
C ASP A 106 -6.65 3.04 12.64
N ASN A 107 -5.46 3.63 12.52
CA ASN A 107 -4.23 3.02 13.02
C ASN A 107 -4.28 2.83 14.55
N MET A 108 -4.92 3.77 15.26
CA MET A 108 -5.10 3.69 16.71
C MET A 108 -6.33 2.87 17.10
N THR A 109 -7.45 3.01 16.37
CA THR A 109 -8.72 2.39 16.79
C THR A 109 -8.90 0.96 16.31
N GLU A 110 -8.26 0.57 15.20
CA GLU A 110 -8.48 -0.74 14.56
C GLU A 110 -7.16 -1.51 14.33
N ALA A 111 -6.05 -0.85 13.97
CA ALA A 111 -4.77 -1.55 13.81
C ALA A 111 -4.12 -1.91 15.16
N LEU A 112 -4.11 -0.96 16.12
CA LEU A 112 -3.42 -1.12 17.40
C LEU A 112 -3.82 -2.41 18.16
N PRO A 113 -5.11 -2.78 18.29
CA PRO A 113 -5.48 -4.03 18.96
C PRO A 113 -4.91 -5.29 18.27
N VAL A 114 -4.81 -5.28 16.94
CA VAL A 114 -4.20 -6.38 16.17
C VAL A 114 -2.69 -6.43 16.40
N LEU A 115 -2.03 -5.27 16.36
CA LEU A 115 -0.60 -5.14 16.60
C LEU A 115 -0.22 -5.60 18.02
N GLU A 116 -0.99 -5.20 19.03
CA GLU A 116 -0.81 -5.61 20.43
C GLU A 116 -1.03 -7.11 20.63
N LYS A 117 -2.09 -7.68 20.03
CA LYS A 117 -2.33 -9.15 20.02
C LYS A 117 -1.10 -9.92 19.54
N HIS A 118 -0.37 -9.34 18.59
CA HIS A 118 0.83 -9.94 18.02
C HIS A 118 2.13 -9.49 18.70
N GLY A 119 2.13 -8.52 19.61
CA GLY A 119 3.37 -7.89 20.09
C GLY A 119 4.21 -7.34 18.93
N ALA A 120 3.57 -6.87 17.85
CA ALA A 120 4.22 -6.34 16.66
C ALA A 120 4.33 -4.81 16.80
N PRO A 121 5.53 -4.24 16.95
CA PRO A 121 5.69 -2.79 17.05
C PRO A 121 5.39 -2.11 15.70
N VAL A 122 4.92 -0.87 15.78
CA VAL A 122 4.66 -0.01 14.62
C VAL A 122 5.35 1.34 14.78
N THR A 123 5.87 1.88 13.68
CA THR A 123 6.33 3.28 13.59
C THR A 123 5.30 4.10 12.83
N ILE A 124 4.80 5.19 13.42
CA ILE A 124 3.84 6.09 12.78
C ILE A 124 4.56 7.33 12.25
N TYR A 125 4.47 7.58 10.94
CA TYR A 125 4.94 8.82 10.32
C TYR A 125 3.79 9.82 10.24
N VAL A 126 3.82 10.80 11.13
CA VAL A 126 2.75 11.78 11.27
C VAL A 126 2.86 12.84 10.17
N ALA A 127 1.74 13.17 9.52
CA ALA A 127 1.57 14.29 8.61
C ALA A 127 0.73 15.41 9.27
N PRO A 128 1.33 16.34 10.05
CA PRO A 128 0.57 17.26 10.90
C PRO A 128 -0.36 18.20 10.12
N GLY A 129 0.01 18.54 8.88
CA GLY A 129 -0.80 19.38 8.00
C GLY A 129 -2.16 18.79 7.67
N LEU A 130 -2.26 17.45 7.59
CA LEU A 130 -3.53 16.75 7.37
C LEU A 130 -4.38 16.72 8.64
N ILE A 131 -3.74 16.63 9.80
CA ILE A 131 -4.41 16.57 11.10
C ILE A 131 -5.00 17.91 11.50
N ASN A 132 -4.25 18.99 11.28
CA ASN A 132 -4.67 20.35 11.65
C ASN A 132 -5.46 21.07 10.54
N GLY A 133 -5.70 20.42 9.40
CA GLY A 133 -6.44 20.98 8.26
C GLY A 133 -5.68 22.07 7.49
N ALA A 134 -4.36 22.15 7.62
CA ALA A 134 -3.54 23.07 6.83
C ALA A 134 -3.26 22.56 5.41
N ALA A 135 -3.51 21.28 5.13
CA ALA A 135 -3.37 20.67 3.82
C ALA A 135 -4.45 19.62 3.58
N ASP A 136 -4.86 19.51 2.31
CA ASP A 136 -5.67 18.41 1.81
C ASP A 136 -4.80 17.49 0.95
N LEU A 137 -5.13 16.19 0.94
CA LEU A 137 -4.59 15.25 -0.02
C LEU A 137 -5.23 15.52 -1.38
N TRP A 138 -4.48 16.10 -2.30
CA TRP A 138 -5.03 16.51 -3.60
C TRP A 138 -5.69 15.36 -4.37
N TRP A 139 -5.17 14.14 -4.22
CA TRP A 139 -5.75 12.96 -4.85
C TRP A 139 -7.09 12.54 -4.24
N GLU A 140 -7.28 12.68 -2.93
CA GLU A 140 -8.59 12.48 -2.28
C GLU A 140 -9.60 13.52 -2.78
N VAL A 141 -9.18 14.78 -2.93
CA VAL A 141 -10.02 15.86 -3.47
C VAL A 141 -10.42 15.57 -4.92
N VAL A 142 -9.48 15.12 -5.75
CA VAL A 142 -9.78 14.72 -7.15
C VAL A 142 -10.75 13.54 -7.17
N GLU A 143 -10.56 12.54 -6.31
CA GLU A 143 -11.49 11.42 -6.18
C GLU A 143 -12.90 11.88 -5.78
N ASP A 144 -13.02 12.80 -4.82
CA ASP A 144 -14.32 13.36 -4.40
C ASP A 144 -15.01 14.10 -5.56
N ILE A 145 -14.26 14.92 -6.30
CA ILE A 145 -14.77 15.66 -7.46
C ILE A 145 -15.28 14.70 -8.54
N VAL A 146 -14.50 13.67 -8.87
CA VAL A 146 -14.84 12.66 -9.88
C VAL A 146 -16.01 11.79 -9.41
N SER A 147 -16.05 11.43 -8.14
CA SER A 147 -17.08 10.55 -7.59
C SER A 147 -18.43 11.22 -7.49
N ALA A 148 -18.47 12.53 -7.26
CA ALA A 148 -19.70 13.29 -7.06
C ALA A 148 -20.45 13.68 -8.35
N ARG A 149 -19.88 13.49 -9.54
CA ARG A 149 -20.43 14.02 -10.81
C ARG A 149 -20.34 13.02 -11.94
N ASP A 150 -21.29 13.09 -12.88
CA ASP A 150 -21.25 12.30 -14.12
C ASP A 150 -20.47 12.98 -15.25
N ARG A 151 -20.15 14.27 -15.09
CA ARG A 151 -19.42 15.06 -16.07
C ARG A 151 -18.60 16.15 -15.38
N LEU A 152 -17.35 16.31 -15.82
CA LEU A 152 -16.46 17.40 -15.41
C LEU A 152 -16.08 18.26 -16.63
N ILE A 153 -15.87 19.55 -16.41
CA ILE A 153 -15.37 20.47 -17.44
C ILE A 153 -14.06 21.07 -16.90
N LEU A 154 -12.96 20.80 -17.58
CA LEU A 154 -11.63 21.31 -17.27
C LEU A 154 -11.26 22.41 -18.26
N THR A 155 -10.93 23.59 -17.76
CA THR A 155 -10.39 24.67 -18.61
C THR A 155 -8.91 24.41 -18.84
N THR A 156 -8.50 24.26 -20.11
CA THR A 156 -7.10 24.08 -20.51
C THR A 156 -6.63 25.23 -21.41
N PRO A 157 -5.32 25.39 -21.64
CA PRO A 157 -4.81 26.39 -22.60
C PRO A 157 -5.38 26.24 -24.01
N ASN A 158 -5.79 25.02 -24.40
CA ASN A 158 -6.38 24.72 -25.70
C ASN A 158 -7.92 24.81 -25.72
N GLY A 159 -8.53 25.31 -24.64
CA GLY A 159 -9.97 25.41 -24.47
C GLY A 159 -10.56 24.41 -23.47
N PRO A 160 -11.89 24.47 -23.24
CA PRO A 160 -12.56 23.59 -22.29
C PRO A 160 -12.60 22.15 -22.79
N VAL A 161 -12.27 21.22 -21.89
CA VAL A 161 -12.32 19.79 -22.11
C VAL A 161 -13.40 19.19 -21.21
N THR A 162 -14.30 18.40 -21.81
CA THR A 162 -15.29 17.63 -21.04
C THR A 162 -14.75 16.24 -20.73
N ILE A 163 -14.87 15.82 -19.48
CA ILE A 163 -14.51 14.49 -19.00
C ILE A 163 -15.79 13.78 -18.57
N ASP A 164 -16.00 12.58 -19.12
CA ASP A 164 -17.11 11.70 -18.77
C ASP A 164 -16.79 10.93 -17.49
N CYS A 165 -17.69 10.99 -16.51
CA CYS A 165 -17.61 10.32 -15.21
C CYS A 165 -18.90 9.50 -14.92
N SER A 166 -19.72 9.22 -15.94
CA SER A 166 -21.06 8.64 -15.79
C SER A 166 -21.11 7.17 -15.35
N THR A 167 -19.98 6.46 -15.39
CA THR A 167 -19.88 5.05 -14.98
C THR A 167 -18.64 4.81 -14.13
N PRO A 168 -18.57 3.73 -13.33
CA PRO A 168 -17.38 3.42 -12.53
C PRO A 168 -16.08 3.35 -13.35
N GLY A 169 -16.13 2.72 -14.53
CA GLY A 169 -14.98 2.66 -15.44
C GLY A 169 -14.58 4.04 -15.99
N ARG A 170 -15.57 4.92 -16.23
CA ARG A 170 -15.32 6.32 -16.65
C ARG A 170 -14.74 7.16 -15.51
N LYS A 171 -15.18 6.97 -14.27
CA LYS A 171 -14.59 7.62 -13.09
C LYS A 171 -13.12 7.24 -12.90
N LEU A 172 -12.76 5.97 -13.06
CA LEU A 172 -11.36 5.53 -13.04
C LEU A 172 -10.51 6.20 -14.13
N GLN A 173 -11.03 6.27 -15.35
CA GLN A 173 -10.35 6.96 -16.47
C GLN A 173 -10.22 8.47 -16.22
N ALA A 174 -11.27 9.10 -15.68
CA ALA A 174 -11.28 10.50 -15.33
C ALA A 174 -10.25 10.83 -14.25
N PHE A 175 -10.19 10.01 -13.20
CA PHE A 175 -9.20 10.15 -12.12
C PHE A 175 -7.78 10.01 -12.66
N ALA A 176 -7.48 8.96 -13.42
CA ALA A 176 -6.15 8.76 -14.03
C ALA A 176 -5.75 9.95 -14.91
N ARG A 177 -6.69 10.46 -15.72
CA ARG A 177 -6.45 11.64 -16.56
C ARG A 177 -6.16 12.91 -15.76
N LEU A 178 -6.87 13.13 -14.65
CA LEU A 178 -6.64 14.30 -13.79
C LEU A 178 -5.35 14.16 -12.98
N HIS A 179 -5.01 12.94 -12.56
CA HIS A 179 -3.75 12.62 -11.90
C HIS A 179 -2.56 12.96 -12.79
N ASP A 180 -2.58 12.56 -14.07
CA ASP A 180 -1.49 12.85 -15.02
C ASP A 180 -1.35 14.34 -15.38
N TYR A 181 -2.34 15.16 -15.03
CA TYR A 181 -2.36 16.59 -15.34
C TYR A 181 -1.79 17.47 -14.22
N LEU A 182 -1.85 16.99 -12.97
CA LEU A 182 -1.39 17.71 -11.76
C LEU A 182 0.06 17.35 -11.43
#